data_AF-A0A5J5CLZ6-F1
#
_entry.id   AF-A0A5J5CLZ6-F1
#
_cell.length_a   1.000
_cell.length_b   1.000
_cell.length_c   1.000
_cell.angle_alpha   90.00
_cell.angle_beta   90.00
_cell.angle_gamma   90.00
#
_symmetry.space_group_name_H-M   'P 1'
#
loop_
_entity.id
_entity.type
_entity.pdbx_description
1 polymer ?
#
loop_
_entity_poly.entity_id
_entity_poly.type
_entity_poly.pdbx_seq_one_letter_code
_entity_poly.pdbx_strand_id
1 'polypeptide(L)' 'MDVFIKQLNIAKELDLPVNVHSRSAAKVVIATMREQGVTRALLHNFAGKPSVALAGVKAGFLFSFPPAVCRNHQ' A
#
# COMPACT_ATOMS: atom_id res chain seq x y z
N MET A 1 5.34 13.62 3.00
CA MET A 1 4.32 12.52 3.00
C MET A 1 3.05 12.94 3.72
N ASP A 2 2.86 14.24 3.88
CA ASP A 2 2.12 14.78 5.02
C ASP A 2 0.62 14.57 4.84
N VAL A 3 0.13 14.75 3.62
CA VAL A 3 -1.26 14.48 3.26
C VAL A 3 -1.59 12.99 3.38
N PHE A 4 -0.70 12.10 2.94
CA PHE A 4 -0.91 10.66 3.04
C PHE A 4 -1.01 10.21 4.51
N ILE A 5 -0.07 10.66 5.37
CA ILE A 5 -0.09 10.35 6.80
C ILE A 5 -1.35 10.90 7.48
N LYS A 6 -1.78 12.13 7.16
CA LYS A 6 -3.03 12.69 7.68
C LYS A 6 -4.24 11.83 7.30
N GLN A 7 -4.32 11.34 6.06
CA GLN A 7 -5.39 10.44 5.63
C GLN A 7 -5.35 9.10 6.36
N LEU A 8 -4.15 8.52 6.59
CA LEU A 8 -4.01 7.30 7.39
C LEU A 8 -4.49 7.50 8.83
N ASN A 9 -4.24 8.67 9.44
CA ASN A 9 -4.72 8.98 10.78
C ASN A 9 -6.25 9.08 10.82
N ILE A 10 -6.87 9.76 9.85
CA ILE A 10 -8.34 9.80 9.73
C ILE A 10 -8.91 8.38 9.60
N ALA A 11 -8.31 7.53 8.77
CA ALA A 11 -8.77 6.14 8.62
C ALA A 11 -8.69 5.35 9.93
N LYS A 12 -7.63 5.55 10.74
CA LYS A 12 -7.49 4.93 12.07
C LYS A 12 -8.53 5.46 13.05
N GLU A 13 -8.76 6.78 13.08
CA GLU A 13 -9.78 7.40 13.94
C GLU A 13 -11.18 6.87 13.65
N LEU A 14 -11.46 6.56 12.39
CA LEU A 14 -12.75 6.01 11.94
C LEU A 14 -12.83 4.47 11.94
N ASP A 15 -11.77 3.78 12.36
CA ASP A 15 -11.62 2.33 12.26
C ASP A 15 -11.95 1.77 10.85
N LEU A 16 -11.42 2.43 9.81
CA LEU A 16 -11.61 2.03 8.41
C LEU A 16 -10.34 1.39 7.81
N PRO A 17 -10.49 0.39 6.93
CA PRO A 17 -9.38 -0.06 6.09
C PRO A 17 -9.00 1.02 5.05
N VAL A 18 -7.77 0.96 4.55
CA VAL A 18 -7.30 1.88 3.49
C VAL A 18 -7.14 1.19 2.15
N ASN A 19 -7.55 1.86 1.08
CA ASN A 19 -7.33 1.45 -0.30
C ASN A 19 -6.33 2.43 -0.94
N VAL A 20 -5.13 1.97 -1.24
CA VAL A 20 -3.96 2.84 -1.49
C VAL A 20 -3.39 2.60 -2.88
N HIS A 21 -3.22 3.69 -3.63
CA HIS A 21 -2.47 3.70 -4.88
C HIS A 21 -0.97 3.93 -4.61
N SER A 22 -0.09 3.16 -5.24
CA SER A 22 1.35 3.19 -4.94
C SER A 22 2.27 3.07 -6.16
N ARG A 23 1.83 3.54 -7.33
CA ARG A 23 2.61 3.53 -8.57
C ARG A 23 3.99 4.17 -8.35
N SER A 24 5.05 3.44 -8.70
CA SER A 24 6.46 3.85 -8.52
C SER A 24 6.89 4.21 -7.08
N ALA A 25 6.01 4.02 -6.08
CA ALA A 25 6.23 4.44 -4.69
C ALA A 25 5.96 3.32 -3.68
N ALA A 26 5.72 2.09 -4.14
CA ALA A 26 5.34 0.95 -3.30
C ALA A 26 6.23 0.75 -2.06
N LYS A 27 7.56 0.85 -2.21
CA LYS A 27 8.50 0.65 -1.09
C LYS A 27 8.29 1.67 0.02
N VAL A 28 8.21 2.96 -0.33
CA VAL A 28 8.02 4.03 0.66
C VAL A 28 6.62 4.00 1.25
N VAL A 29 5.59 3.73 0.43
CA VAL A 29 4.20 3.60 0.89
C VAL A 29 4.05 2.47 1.90
N ILE A 30 4.60 1.28 1.63
CA ILE A 30 4.57 0.14 2.56
C ILE A 30 5.31 0.49 3.86
N ALA A 31 6.49 1.11 3.78
CA ALA A 31 7.25 1.51 4.96
C ALA A 31 6.47 2.51 5.82
N THR A 32 5.94 3.57 5.21
CA THR A 32 5.15 4.59 5.92
C THR A 32 3.89 3.99 6.55
N MET A 33 3.14 3.15 5.85
CA MET A 33 1.95 2.49 6.45
C MET A 33 2.32 1.63 7.66
N ARG A 34 3.44 0.90 7.59
CA ARG A 34 3.96 0.11 8.72
C ARG A 34 4.37 0.99 9.90
N GLU A 35 5.11 2.07 9.65
CA GLU A 35 5.51 3.05 10.67
C GLU A 35 4.30 3.73 11.34
N GLN A 36 3.24 3.98 10.57
CA GLN A 36 2.00 4.57 11.07
C GLN A 36 1.05 3.56 11.74
N GLY A 37 1.45 2.29 11.85
CA GLY A 37 0.67 1.23 12.51
C GLY A 37 -0.58 0.79 11.74
N VAL A 38 -0.62 0.98 10.42
CA VAL A 38 -1.73 0.49 9.59
C VAL A 38 -1.70 -1.03 9.56
N THR A 39 -2.84 -1.67 9.81
CA THR A 39 -2.98 -3.14 9.82
C THR A 39 -3.92 -3.66 8.72
N ARG A 40 -4.83 -2.82 8.20
CA ARG A 40 -5.81 -3.18 7.17
C ARG A 40 -5.63 -2.29 5.94
N ALA A 41 -4.83 -2.75 4.98
CA ALA A 41 -4.56 -2.02 3.75
C ALA A 41 -4.72 -2.91 2.51
N LEU A 42 -5.32 -2.37 1.47
CA LEU A 42 -5.28 -2.88 0.10
C LEU A 42 -4.39 -1.96 -0.74
N LEU A 43 -3.28 -2.48 -1.26
CA LEU A 43 -2.53 -1.80 -2.31
C LEU A 43 -3.23 -2.07 -3.65
N HIS A 44 -3.93 -1.06 -4.14
CA HIS A 44 -4.70 -1.15 -5.36
C HIS A 44 -3.84 -1.04 -6.61
N ASN A 45 -4.22 -1.84 -7.62
CA ASN A 45 -3.63 -1.79 -8.95
C ASN A 45 -2.10 -1.98 -8.88
N PHE A 46 -1.67 -2.96 -8.11
CA PHE A 46 -0.26 -3.19 -7.84
C PHE A 46 0.42 -3.84 -9.05
N ALA A 47 1.50 -3.22 -9.51
CA ALA A 47 2.33 -3.72 -10.60
C ALA A 47 3.83 -3.49 -10.33
N GLY A 48 4.22 -3.43 -9.05
CA GLY A 48 5.62 -3.27 -8.63
C GLY A 48 6.34 -4.61 -8.45
N LYS A 49 7.62 -4.54 -8.07
CA LYS A 49 8.47 -5.72 -7.87
C LYS A 49 7.91 -6.67 -6.79
N PRO A 50 7.91 -8.00 -7.01
CA PRO A 50 7.46 -8.97 -6.01
C PRO A 50 8.18 -8.87 -4.66
N SER A 51 9.47 -8.54 -4.66
CA SER A 51 10.26 -8.36 -3.43
C SER A 51 9.75 -7.21 -2.56
N VAL A 52 9.20 -6.15 -3.18
CA VAL A 52 8.56 -5.04 -2.47
C VAL A 52 7.20 -5.45 -1.94
N ALA A 53 6.41 -6.17 -2.74
CA ALA A 53 5.09 -6.69 -2.33
C ALA A 53 5.20 -7.61 -1.10
N LEU A 54 6.22 -8.46 -1.05
CA LEU A 54 6.42 -9.42 0.04
C LEU A 54 6.57 -8.72 1.41
N ALA A 55 7.16 -7.53 1.46
CA ALA A 55 7.23 -6.74 2.69
C ALA A 55 5.84 -6.28 3.18
N GLY A 56 4.94 -5.95 2.25
CA GLY A 56 3.55 -5.61 2.57
C GLY A 56 2.74 -6.85 2.97
N VAL A 57 2.93 -7.99 2.30
CA VAL A 57 2.28 -9.26 2.68
C VAL A 57 2.64 -9.66 4.11
N LYS A 58 3.92 -9.56 4.49
CA LYS A 58 4.38 -9.83 5.86
C LYS A 58 3.78 -8.87 6.90
N ALA A 59 3.34 -7.68 6.47
CA ALA A 59 2.64 -6.71 7.30
C ALA A 59 1.12 -6.89 7.32
N GLY A 60 0.59 -7.93 6.65
CA GLY A 60 -0.85 -8.21 6.58
C GLY A 60 -1.60 -7.43 5.49
N PHE A 61 -0.90 -6.76 4.57
CA PHE A 61 -1.53 -5.99 3.50
C PHE A 61 -1.99 -6.90 2.35
N LEU A 62 -3.11 -6.52 1.74
CA LEU A 62 -3.68 -7.14 0.56
C LEU A 62 -3.25 -6.39 -0.70
N PHE A 63 -3.29 -7.09 -1.84
CA PHE A 63 -2.91 -6.55 -3.14
C PHE A 63 -3.96 -6.93 -4.18
N SER A 64 -4.35 -5.98 -5.01
CA SER A 64 -5.11 -6.27 -6.24
C SER A 64 -4.22 -6.04 -7.45
N PHE A 65 -4.26 -6.97 -8.40
CA PHE A 65 -3.41 -6.95 -9.59
C PHE A 65 -4.27 -6.64 -10.83
N PRO A 66 -3.91 -5.63 -11.64
CA PRO A 66 -4.61 -5.36 -12.89
C PRO A 66 -4.17 -6.38 -13.97
N PRO A 67 -4.96 -6.57 -15.04
CA PRO A 67 -4.50 -7.29 -16.23
C PRO A 67 -3.20 -6.72 -16.84
N ALA A 68 -2.93 -5.42 -16.63
CA ALA A 68 -1.73 -4.75 -17.12
C ALA A 68 -0.43 -5.17 -16.40
N VAL A 69 -0.49 -5.91 -15.28
CA VAL A 69 0.70 -6.29 -14.51
C VAL A 69 1.71 -7.08 -15.35
N CYS A 70 1.24 -7.90 -16.29
CA CYS A 70 2.11 -8.68 -17.18
C CYS A 70 2.89 -7.85 -18.21
N ARG A 71 2.56 -6.55 -18.35
CA ARG A 71 3.16 -5.64 -19.35
C ARG A 71 3.81 -4.40 -18.75
N ASN A 72 3.70 -4.22 -17.43
CA ASN A 72 4.12 -3.00 -16.76
C ASN A 72 5.54 -3.16 -16.22
N HIS A 73 6.43 -2.22 -16.56
CA HIS A 73 7.87 -2.25 -16.22
C HIS A 73 8.22 -1.28 -15.08
N GLN A 74 7.31 -1.08 -14.12
CA GLN A 74 7.53 -0.22 -12.95
C GLN A 74 8.59 -0.73 -11.97
#